data_AF-A0A521CYK1-F1
#
_entry.id   AF-A0A521CYK1-F1
#
_cell.length_a   1.000
_cell.length_b   1.000
_cell.length_c   1.000
_cell.angle_alpha   90.00
_cell.angle_beta   90.00
_cell.angle_gamma   90.00
#
_symmetry.space_group_name_H-M   'P 1'
#
loop_
_entity.id
_entity.type
_entity.pdbx_description
1 polymer ?
#
loop_
_entity_poly.entity_id
_entity_poly.type
_entity_poly.pdbx_seq_one_letter_code
_entity_poly.pdbx_strand_id
1 'polypeptide(L)'
;MASPLKAKIDNPLLNKDSEKACAKDSHTEKTDGYQQNLDVNMNRREAFKKLSTGLALGVGVVSSSCSMMASEKLKEKLRLKWKEEFKGNYRLMTDLEKKQTVERLVRLYEMKTGTKISMSSRNANKGVLYGYAFNVSKCQGYMDCVDACIKENNLDRESRMRYIRIHEMKDGKGFNFEEANDEYGHEVPAAGHFYMGTQCFHCDDPPCVKVCPVQATWKEPDGRVVVDYDWCIGCRYCMAACPYDGRRFNWGKPIVPEEEVVREQHYLGNRLRKQGVMEKCTFCTQRSRKGENPACVASCPTGARKFGNLLDATSDIRWILENKKVFRLKEELGTDPKFWYYTD
;
A
#
# COMPACT_ATOMS: atom_id res chain seq x y z
N MET A 1 26.55 -61.13 -25.49
CA MET A 1 26.78 -61.43 -24.06
C MET A 1 26.30 -60.21 -23.29
N ALA A 2 25.00 -60.14 -22.94
CA ALA A 2 24.43 -60.58 -21.66
C ALA A 2 25.01 -59.75 -20.49
N SER A 3 24.37 -58.66 -20.03
CA SER A 3 23.17 -58.55 -19.17
C SER A 3 23.57 -58.25 -17.72
N PRO A 4 23.00 -57.24 -17.04
CA PRO A 4 23.11 -57.11 -15.58
C PRO A 4 21.98 -57.89 -14.87
N LEU A 5 22.34 -58.72 -13.89
CA LEU A 5 21.45 -59.37 -12.91
C LEU A 5 20.91 -58.31 -11.93
N LYS A 6 19.58 -58.14 -11.72
CA LYS A 6 18.67 -58.87 -10.79
C LYS A 6 19.30 -59.06 -9.40
N ALA A 7 18.69 -58.63 -8.29
CA ALA A 7 17.42 -59.04 -7.66
C ALA A 7 17.38 -58.31 -6.28
N LYS A 8 16.35 -58.19 -5.45
CA LYS A 8 14.95 -58.62 -5.25
C LYS A 8 14.46 -57.71 -4.08
N ILE A 9 13.19 -57.54 -3.78
CA ILE A 9 12.46 -58.35 -2.78
C ILE A 9 10.98 -57.99 -2.86
N ASP A 10 10.19 -59.05 -2.76
CA ASP A 10 8.76 -59.17 -2.92
C ASP A 10 7.96 -58.59 -1.73
N ASN A 11 6.73 -58.12 -1.98
CA ASN A 11 5.70 -58.00 -0.95
C ASN A 11 4.56 -58.99 -1.27
N PRO A 12 4.35 -60.03 -0.45
CA PRO A 12 3.36 -61.07 -0.70
C PRO A 12 1.98 -60.69 -0.13
N LEU A 13 0.99 -61.50 -0.55
CA LEU A 13 -0.35 -61.68 0.02
C LEU A 13 -1.52 -61.03 -0.76
N LEU A 14 -1.75 -61.60 -1.95
CA LEU A 14 -3.09 -61.96 -2.40
C LEU A 14 -3.40 -63.40 -1.93
N ASN A 15 -4.58 -63.61 -1.35
CA ASN A 15 -5.40 -64.85 -1.25
C ASN A 15 -6.25 -64.75 0.03
N LYS A 16 -7.56 -65.06 0.09
CA LYS A 16 -8.43 -65.92 -0.71
C LYS A 16 -9.90 -65.60 -0.35
N ASP A 17 -10.77 -65.70 -1.35
CA ASP A 17 -12.11 -66.31 -1.34
C ASP A 17 -12.99 -66.26 -0.07
N SER A 18 -14.09 -65.50 -0.13
CA SER A 18 -15.38 -65.96 0.40
C SER A 18 -16.57 -65.34 -0.34
N GLU A 19 -17.24 -66.24 -1.04
CA GLU A 19 -18.62 -66.31 -1.50
C GLU A 19 -19.66 -65.23 -1.12
N LYS A 20 -20.50 -64.97 -2.14
CA LYS A 20 -21.97 -64.73 -2.10
C LYS A 20 -22.47 -63.35 -1.67
N ALA A 21 -22.72 -62.55 -2.70
CA ALA A 21 -24.05 -62.05 -3.07
C ALA A 21 -25.00 -61.67 -1.92
N CYS A 22 -25.05 -60.36 -1.63
CA CYS A 22 -26.30 -59.70 -1.28
C CYS A 22 -26.35 -58.34 -1.98
N ALA A 23 -27.55 -57.99 -2.41
CA ALA A 23 -27.84 -57.02 -3.45
C ALA A 23 -27.80 -55.56 -2.98
N LYS A 24 -27.53 -54.67 -3.95
CA LYS A 24 -27.91 -53.25 -4.05
C LYS A 24 -27.31 -52.27 -3.03
N ASP A 25 -26.37 -51.44 -3.51
CA ASP A 25 -26.56 -49.99 -3.61
C ASP A 25 -25.49 -49.38 -4.53
N SER A 26 -25.93 -48.78 -5.64
CA SER A 26 -25.05 -48.12 -6.61
C SER A 26 -24.61 -46.76 -6.07
N HIS A 27 -23.38 -46.70 -5.57
CA HIS A 27 -22.67 -45.43 -5.40
C HIS A 27 -22.48 -44.77 -6.76
N THR A 28 -23.03 -43.57 -6.92
CA THR A 28 -22.72 -42.66 -8.03
C THR A 28 -21.37 -42.02 -7.76
N GLU A 29 -20.37 -42.31 -8.60
CA GLU A 29 -19.13 -41.54 -8.64
C GLU A 29 -19.46 -40.09 -9.00
N LYS A 30 -19.13 -39.16 -8.10
CA LYS A 30 -19.21 -37.72 -8.39
C LYS A 30 -18.03 -37.36 -9.27
N THR A 31 -18.32 -36.95 -10.50
CA THR A 31 -17.34 -36.36 -11.43
C THR A 31 -16.94 -34.98 -10.94
N ASP A 32 -15.63 -34.73 -10.89
CA ASP A 32 -15.05 -33.43 -10.53
C ASP A 32 -15.34 -32.38 -11.61
N GLY A 33 -15.62 -31.15 -11.20
CA GLY A 33 -16.05 -30.03 -12.06
C GLY A 33 -15.05 -29.64 -13.14
N TYR A 34 -13.82 -30.16 -13.08
CA TYR A 34 -12.80 -30.00 -14.13
C TYR A 34 -13.09 -30.81 -15.40
N GLN A 35 -13.70 -31.99 -15.31
CA GLN A 35 -13.98 -32.85 -16.47
C GLN A 35 -15.23 -32.43 -17.27
N GLN A 36 -16.08 -31.55 -16.73
CA GLN A 36 -17.32 -31.14 -17.39
C GLN A 36 -17.13 -30.17 -18.57
N ASN A 37 -15.96 -29.54 -18.71
CA ASN A 37 -15.75 -28.45 -19.66
C ASN A 37 -14.92 -28.79 -20.90
N LEU A 38 -14.35 -30.00 -21.01
CA LEU A 38 -13.43 -30.35 -22.10
C LEU A 38 -13.99 -31.34 -23.14
N ASP A 39 -15.16 -31.94 -22.92
CA ASP A 39 -15.76 -32.92 -23.83
C ASP A 39 -17.04 -32.43 -24.54
N VAL A 40 -17.14 -31.13 -24.82
CA VAL A 40 -18.25 -30.60 -25.62
C VAL A 40 -17.77 -30.30 -27.04
N ASN A 41 -18.02 -31.25 -27.96
CA ASN A 41 -17.85 -31.02 -29.39
C ASN A 41 -18.89 -29.99 -29.87
N MET A 42 -18.53 -28.71 -29.89
CA MET A 42 -19.41 -27.62 -30.30
C MET A 42 -19.10 -27.14 -31.71
N ASN A 43 -20.10 -27.20 -32.59
CA ASN A 43 -19.96 -26.65 -33.93
C ASN A 43 -20.21 -25.13 -33.93
N ARG A 44 -19.58 -24.37 -34.85
CA ARG A 44 -19.59 -22.89 -34.88
C ARG A 44 -20.99 -22.27 -34.80
N ARG A 45 -21.99 -22.95 -35.37
CA ARG A 45 -23.41 -22.53 -35.37
C ARG A 45 -24.09 -22.71 -34.01
N GLU A 46 -23.71 -23.72 -33.25
CA GLU A 46 -24.20 -23.94 -31.87
C GLU A 46 -23.51 -23.01 -30.88
N ALA A 47 -22.23 -22.71 -31.10
CA ALA A 47 -21.52 -21.68 -30.34
C ALA A 47 -22.19 -20.31 -30.50
N PHE A 48 -22.55 -19.92 -31.73
CA PHE A 48 -23.29 -18.68 -31.97
C PHE A 48 -24.69 -18.68 -31.36
N LYS A 49 -25.42 -19.81 -31.41
CA LYS A 49 -26.71 -19.92 -30.72
C LYS A 49 -26.55 -19.77 -29.20
N LYS A 50 -25.61 -20.49 -28.57
CA LYS A 50 -25.36 -20.39 -27.12
C LYS A 50 -24.84 -19.01 -26.70
N LEU A 51 -24.03 -18.35 -27.53
CA LEU A 51 -23.63 -16.94 -27.32
C LEU A 51 -24.81 -15.99 -27.47
N SER A 52 -25.70 -16.20 -28.43
CA SER A 52 -26.90 -15.35 -28.61
C SER A 52 -27.92 -15.54 -27.48
N THR A 53 -28.12 -16.77 -27.00
CA THR A 53 -28.96 -17.06 -25.83
C THR A 53 -28.29 -16.58 -24.53
N GLY A 54 -26.96 -16.67 -24.45
CA GLY A 54 -26.15 -16.14 -23.36
C GLY A 54 -26.10 -14.62 -23.33
N LEU A 55 -26.16 -13.93 -24.47
CA LEU A 55 -26.28 -12.46 -24.54
C LEU A 55 -27.69 -11.97 -24.25
N ALA A 56 -28.72 -12.73 -24.66
CA ALA A 56 -30.11 -12.40 -24.34
C ALA A 56 -30.38 -12.46 -22.83
N LEU A 57 -29.64 -13.30 -22.09
CA LEU A 57 -29.67 -13.35 -20.63
C LEU A 57 -28.55 -12.53 -19.96
N GLY A 58 -27.46 -12.24 -20.68
CA GLY A 58 -26.23 -11.65 -20.13
C GLY A 58 -26.08 -10.14 -20.30
N VAL A 59 -26.88 -9.47 -21.14
CA VAL A 59 -26.78 -8.01 -21.34
C VAL A 59 -28.10 -7.27 -21.01
N GLY A 60 -29.18 -7.99 -20.69
CA GLY A 60 -30.52 -7.36 -20.53
C GLY A 60 -31.22 -7.49 -19.18
N VAL A 61 -30.86 -8.44 -18.30
CA VAL A 61 -31.82 -8.87 -17.25
C VAL A 61 -31.30 -8.89 -15.79
N VAL A 62 -30.03 -8.54 -15.53
CA VAL A 62 -29.55 -8.47 -14.11
C VAL A 62 -29.71 -7.07 -13.49
N SER A 63 -30.26 -6.07 -14.20
CA SER A 63 -30.42 -4.71 -13.67
C SER A 63 -31.86 -4.21 -13.45
N SER A 64 -32.90 -4.98 -13.75
CA SER A 64 -34.25 -4.37 -13.88
C SER A 64 -35.30 -4.81 -12.87
N SER A 65 -35.15 -5.91 -12.14
CA SER A 65 -36.19 -6.39 -11.21
C SER A 65 -36.00 -5.95 -9.75
N CYS A 66 -34.76 -5.67 -9.31
CA CYS A 66 -34.50 -5.09 -7.97
C CYS A 66 -34.48 -3.54 -7.97
N SER A 67 -34.44 -2.91 -9.15
CA SER A 67 -34.25 -1.46 -9.28
C SER A 67 -35.51 -0.63 -8.99
N MET A 68 -36.71 -1.22 -9.06
CA MET A 68 -37.96 -0.49 -8.81
C MET A 68 -38.26 -0.32 -7.31
N MET A 69 -37.61 -1.09 -6.43
CA MET A 69 -37.80 -1.05 -4.97
C MET A 69 -36.60 -0.44 -4.22
N ALA A 70 -35.51 -0.11 -4.92
CA ALA A 70 -34.35 0.52 -4.32
C ALA A 70 -34.65 1.99 -4.02
N SER A 71 -34.41 2.42 -2.77
CA SER A 71 -34.50 3.84 -2.41
C SER A 71 -33.57 4.67 -3.29
N GLU A 72 -33.94 5.92 -3.58
CA GLU A 72 -33.12 6.82 -4.42
C GLU A 72 -31.69 6.96 -3.90
N LYS A 73 -31.50 6.92 -2.58
CA LYS A 73 -30.18 6.93 -1.92
C LYS A 73 -29.35 5.68 -2.25
N LEU A 74 -29.97 4.51 -2.37
CA LEU A 74 -29.28 3.27 -2.77
C LEU A 74 -28.86 3.33 -4.25
N LYS A 75 -29.73 3.83 -5.12
CA LYS A 75 -29.40 4.04 -6.56
C LYS A 75 -28.24 5.01 -6.73
N GLU A 76 -28.25 6.14 -6.00
CA GLU A 76 -27.15 7.11 -6.00
C GLU A 76 -25.83 6.45 -5.57
N LYS A 77 -25.84 5.73 -4.44
CA LYS A 77 -24.66 5.03 -3.92
C LYS A 77 -24.08 4.02 -4.91
N LEU A 78 -24.93 3.22 -5.56
CA LEU A 78 -24.51 2.24 -6.56
C LEU A 78 -23.91 2.93 -7.79
N ARG A 79 -24.53 4.01 -8.29
CA ARG A 79 -24.01 4.79 -9.41
C ARG A 79 -22.65 5.41 -9.10
N LEU A 80 -22.48 5.97 -7.90
CA LEU A 80 -21.20 6.54 -7.48
C LEU A 80 -20.13 5.46 -7.33
N LYS A 81 -20.44 4.32 -6.71
CA LYS A 81 -19.51 3.18 -6.62
C LYS A 81 -19.08 2.67 -8.00
N TRP A 82 -20.02 2.52 -8.92
CA TRP A 82 -19.72 2.09 -10.28
C TRP A 82 -18.75 3.06 -10.96
N LYS A 83 -19.04 4.37 -10.89
CA LYS A 83 -18.15 5.39 -11.46
C LYS A 83 -16.76 5.40 -10.82
N GLU A 84 -16.65 5.05 -9.54
CA GLU A 84 -15.38 4.97 -8.83
C GLU A 84 -14.56 3.75 -9.25
N GLU A 85 -15.21 2.59 -9.44
CA GLU A 85 -14.54 1.35 -9.87
C GLU A 85 -13.99 1.46 -11.31
N PHE A 86 -14.75 2.10 -12.20
CA PHE A 86 -14.40 2.26 -13.61
C PHE A 86 -13.71 3.58 -13.95
N LYS A 87 -13.15 4.27 -12.95
CA LYS A 87 -12.41 5.51 -13.20
C LYS A 87 -11.07 5.22 -13.90
N GLY A 88 -10.56 6.21 -14.63
CA GLY A 88 -9.24 6.13 -15.24
C GLY A 88 -8.09 6.22 -14.23
N ASN A 89 -6.86 6.10 -14.74
CA ASN A 89 -5.66 6.31 -13.94
C ASN A 89 -5.57 7.79 -13.51
N TYR A 90 -5.51 8.07 -12.21
CA TYR A 90 -5.47 9.44 -11.67
C TYR A 90 -4.34 10.30 -12.25
N ARG A 91 -3.21 9.69 -12.60
CA ARG A 91 -2.07 10.38 -13.22
C ARG A 91 -2.44 11.00 -14.57
N LEU A 92 -3.35 10.38 -15.31
CA LEU A 92 -3.77 10.76 -16.66
C LEU A 92 -5.05 11.60 -16.67
N MET A 93 -5.72 11.73 -15.53
CA MET A 93 -6.94 12.51 -15.39
C MET A 93 -6.68 14.01 -15.55
N THR A 94 -7.61 14.69 -16.21
CA THR A 94 -7.74 16.14 -16.20
C THR A 94 -8.06 16.65 -14.79
N ASP A 95 -7.80 17.94 -14.54
CA ASP A 95 -8.10 18.53 -13.22
C ASP A 95 -9.60 18.50 -12.90
N LEU A 96 -10.47 18.55 -13.91
CA LEU A 96 -11.92 18.38 -13.74
C LEU A 96 -12.27 16.96 -13.27
N GLU A 97 -11.71 15.93 -13.92
CA GLU A 97 -11.93 14.52 -13.53
C GLU A 97 -11.39 14.22 -12.14
N LYS A 98 -10.23 14.80 -11.77
CA LYS A 98 -9.69 14.70 -10.42
C LYS A 98 -10.63 15.33 -9.39
N LYS A 99 -11.18 16.52 -9.69
CA LYS A 99 -12.16 17.20 -8.81
C LYS A 99 -13.43 16.36 -8.64
N GLN A 100 -13.99 15.84 -9.73
CA GLN A 100 -15.16 14.96 -9.69
C GLN A 100 -14.90 13.67 -8.90
N THR A 101 -13.70 13.11 -9.02
CA THR A 101 -13.28 11.93 -8.25
C THR A 101 -13.27 12.25 -6.75
N VAL A 102 -12.69 13.38 -6.35
CA VAL A 102 -12.69 13.84 -4.96
C VAL A 102 -14.11 14.07 -4.43
N GLU A 103 -14.95 14.77 -5.18
CA GLU A 103 -16.37 15.00 -4.81
C GLU A 103 -17.13 13.69 -4.61
N ARG A 104 -16.91 12.72 -5.50
CA ARG A 104 -17.50 11.38 -5.42
C ARG A 104 -17.03 10.62 -4.18
N LEU A 105 -15.73 10.66 -3.87
CA LEU A 105 -15.17 10.02 -2.67
C LEU A 105 -15.71 10.64 -1.38
N VAL A 106 -15.81 11.97 -1.32
CA VAL A 106 -16.41 12.68 -0.17
C VAL A 106 -17.87 12.28 0.02
N ARG A 107 -18.65 12.22 -1.08
CA ARG A 107 -20.06 11.81 -1.04
C ARG A 107 -20.23 10.34 -0.62
N LEU A 108 -19.39 9.45 -1.12
CA LEU A 108 -19.39 8.03 -0.73
C LEU A 108 -19.03 7.85 0.74
N TYR A 109 -18.11 8.64 1.27
CA TYR A 109 -17.76 8.66 2.69
C TYR A 109 -18.96 9.13 3.53
N GLU A 110 -19.55 10.28 3.20
CA GLU A 110 -20.73 10.83 3.88
C GLU A 110 -21.90 9.84 3.91
N MET A 111 -22.16 9.15 2.80
CA MET A 111 -23.20 8.11 2.75
C MET A 111 -22.91 6.89 3.64
N LYS A 112 -21.64 6.62 3.93
CA LYS A 112 -21.21 5.46 4.70
C LYS A 112 -21.20 5.76 6.20
N THR A 113 -20.69 6.92 6.60
CA THR A 113 -20.45 7.26 8.02
C THR A 113 -21.45 8.27 8.57
N GLY A 114 -22.17 8.99 7.70
CA GLY A 114 -23.01 10.14 8.10
C GLY A 114 -22.21 11.40 8.42
N THR A 115 -20.88 11.36 8.30
CA THR A 115 -19.97 12.47 8.59
C THR A 115 -19.33 12.99 7.32
N LYS A 116 -19.06 14.31 7.26
CA LYS A 116 -18.42 14.93 6.11
C LYS A 116 -16.92 15.09 6.32
N ILE A 117 -16.15 14.78 5.28
CA ILE A 117 -14.70 15.03 5.21
C ILE A 117 -14.40 16.10 4.16
N SER A 118 -13.26 16.76 4.32
CA SER A 118 -12.68 17.64 3.30
C SER A 118 -11.57 16.87 2.58
N MET A 119 -11.58 16.85 1.26
CA MET A 119 -10.53 16.20 0.49
C MET A 119 -10.02 17.11 -0.63
N SER A 120 -8.70 17.15 -0.79
CA SER A 120 -8.00 17.93 -1.79
C SER A 120 -7.40 17.03 -2.88
N SER A 121 -7.37 17.55 -4.11
CA SER A 121 -6.64 17.01 -5.27
C SER A 121 -5.52 17.97 -5.74
N ARG A 122 -5.02 18.85 -4.86
CA ARG A 122 -4.00 19.84 -5.21
C ARG A 122 -2.79 19.15 -5.86
N ASN A 123 -2.46 19.55 -7.08
CA ASN A 123 -1.30 19.05 -7.81
C ASN A 123 0.03 19.46 -7.11
N ALA A 124 1.15 18.90 -7.56
CA ALA A 124 2.48 19.31 -7.10
C ALA A 124 2.72 20.82 -7.22
N ASN A 125 3.38 21.41 -6.21
CA ASN A 125 3.73 22.83 -6.23
C ASN A 125 4.85 23.07 -7.24
N LYS A 126 4.69 24.09 -8.10
CA LYS A 126 5.74 24.51 -9.04
C LYS A 126 6.90 25.16 -8.29
N GLY A 127 8.13 24.94 -8.73
CA GLY A 127 9.33 25.54 -8.11
C GLY A 127 9.66 25.01 -6.71
N VAL A 128 9.11 23.87 -6.33
CA VAL A 128 9.37 23.22 -5.04
C VAL A 128 9.97 21.86 -5.28
N LEU A 129 10.99 21.48 -4.53
CA LEU A 129 11.51 20.12 -4.45
C LEU A 129 11.64 19.75 -2.98
N TYR A 130 10.77 18.88 -2.47
CA TYR A 130 10.80 18.54 -1.06
C TYR A 130 11.98 17.64 -0.70
N GLY A 131 12.63 17.95 0.41
CA GLY A 131 13.66 17.11 1.02
C GLY A 131 13.47 16.98 2.53
N TYR A 132 14.16 16.02 3.12
CA TYR A 132 14.11 15.72 4.55
C TYR A 132 15.52 15.58 5.14
N ALA A 133 15.79 16.14 6.30
CA ALA A 133 17.03 15.93 7.04
C ALA A 133 16.74 15.43 8.46
N PHE A 134 17.53 14.46 8.94
CA PHE A 134 17.38 13.84 10.25
C PHE A 134 18.68 13.99 11.05
N ASN A 135 18.59 14.67 12.18
CA ASN A 135 19.69 14.85 13.12
C ASN A 135 19.80 13.62 14.02
N VAL A 136 20.83 12.81 13.81
CA VAL A 136 21.06 11.59 14.59
C VAL A 136 21.46 11.95 16.02
N SER A 137 22.28 12.99 16.22
CA SER A 137 22.73 13.44 17.55
C SER A 137 21.62 14.00 18.45
N LYS A 138 20.50 14.47 17.88
CA LYS A 138 19.37 15.03 18.65
C LYS A 138 18.24 14.05 18.89
N CYS A 139 18.22 12.89 18.25
CA CYS A 139 17.13 11.95 18.46
C CYS A 139 17.30 11.23 19.79
N GLN A 140 16.30 11.34 20.66
CA GLN A 140 16.29 10.72 22.00
C GLN A 140 15.28 9.58 22.11
N GLY A 141 14.76 9.07 20.98
CA GLY A 141 13.91 7.88 20.98
C GLY A 141 12.45 8.06 21.40
N TYR A 142 11.94 9.28 21.66
CA TYR A 142 10.59 9.51 22.21
C TYR A 142 9.39 9.01 21.38
N MET A 143 9.57 8.71 20.09
CA MET A 143 8.53 8.20 19.18
C MET A 143 7.28 9.08 18.94
N ASP A 144 7.19 10.32 19.44
CA ASP A 144 6.10 11.27 19.10
C ASP A 144 5.90 11.46 17.59
N CYS A 145 7.00 11.35 16.84
CA CYS A 145 6.98 11.44 15.38
C CYS A 145 6.27 10.25 14.73
N VAL A 146 6.33 9.06 15.33
CA VAL A 146 5.63 7.85 14.91
C VAL A 146 4.13 8.01 15.19
N ASP A 147 3.78 8.38 16.41
CA ASP A 147 2.37 8.55 16.83
C ASP A 147 1.66 9.65 16.05
N ALA A 148 2.32 10.78 15.86
CA ALA A 148 1.78 11.85 15.02
C ALA A 148 1.57 11.39 13.57
N CYS A 149 2.48 10.56 13.04
CA CYS A 149 2.32 10.00 11.69
C CYS A 149 1.13 9.03 11.60
N ILE A 150 0.96 8.16 12.61
CA ILE A 150 -0.15 7.20 12.74
C ILE A 150 -1.50 7.92 12.73
N LYS A 151 -1.63 8.99 13.52
CA LYS A 151 -2.84 9.81 13.63
C LYS A 151 -3.09 10.60 12.34
N GLU A 152 -2.14 11.43 11.94
CA GLU A 152 -2.23 12.32 10.77
C GLU A 152 -2.58 11.56 9.48
N ASN A 153 -1.95 10.41 9.27
CA ASN A 153 -2.08 9.65 8.04
C ASN A 153 -3.17 8.58 8.11
N ASN A 154 -4.03 8.55 9.13
CA ASN A 154 -5.09 7.55 9.29
C ASN A 154 -4.56 6.11 9.07
N LEU A 155 -3.42 5.77 9.70
CA LEU A 155 -2.81 4.45 9.55
C LEU A 155 -3.65 3.38 10.24
N ASP A 156 -3.59 2.15 9.76
CA ASP A 156 -4.31 1.04 10.36
C ASP A 156 -3.87 0.77 11.81
N ARG A 157 -4.84 0.68 12.72
CA ARG A 157 -4.60 0.33 14.14
C ARG A 157 -4.45 -1.18 14.34
N GLU A 158 -5.16 -1.98 13.56
CA GLU A 158 -5.18 -3.44 13.75
C GLU A 158 -3.82 -4.07 13.42
N SER A 159 -3.22 -3.72 12.28
CA SER A 159 -1.88 -4.18 11.91
C SER A 159 -0.73 -3.43 12.60
N ARG A 160 -1.04 -2.47 13.50
CA ARG A 160 -0.05 -1.56 14.12
C ARG A 160 0.86 -0.92 13.07
N MET A 161 0.27 -0.44 11.97
CA MET A 161 1.03 0.03 10.82
C MET A 161 1.81 1.31 11.15
N ARG A 162 3.14 1.27 10.92
CA ARG A 162 4.04 2.41 11.13
C ARG A 162 4.79 2.75 9.84
N TYR A 163 4.72 4.01 9.39
CA TYR A 163 5.53 4.51 8.27
C TYR A 163 6.94 4.91 8.68
N ILE A 164 7.12 5.21 9.96
CA ILE A 164 8.37 5.63 10.56
C ILE A 164 8.79 4.53 11.52
N ARG A 165 10.06 4.14 11.48
CA ARG A 165 10.69 3.32 12.52
C ARG A 165 11.79 4.13 13.19
N ILE A 166 11.93 3.96 14.49
CA ILE A 166 13.06 4.49 15.25
C ILE A 166 13.85 3.26 15.70
N HIS A 167 15.11 3.23 15.30
CA HIS A 167 16.05 2.17 15.58
C HIS A 167 16.88 2.60 16.79
N GLU A 168 16.74 1.89 17.91
CA GLU A 168 17.64 2.01 19.04
C GLU A 168 18.88 1.15 18.79
N MET A 169 20.06 1.75 18.93
CA MET A 169 21.34 1.09 18.71
C MET A 169 22.31 1.44 19.84
N LYS A 170 23.23 0.53 20.14
CA LYS A 170 24.28 0.75 21.14
C LYS A 170 25.37 1.66 20.60
N ASP A 171 25.83 2.58 21.43
CA ASP A 171 26.96 3.45 21.12
C ASP A 171 28.23 2.64 20.84
N GLY A 172 29.10 3.19 19.98
CA GLY A 172 30.41 2.61 19.66
C GLY A 172 30.39 1.43 18.69
N LYS A 173 29.23 0.87 18.34
CA LYS A 173 29.09 -0.21 17.34
C LYS A 173 28.77 0.27 15.91
N GLY A 174 28.64 1.59 15.72
CA GLY A 174 28.22 2.18 14.44
C GLY A 174 26.77 1.88 14.08
N PHE A 175 26.40 2.12 12.82
CA PHE A 175 25.05 1.86 12.31
C PHE A 175 24.86 0.37 12.01
N ASN A 176 24.43 -0.39 13.00
CA ASN A 176 24.10 -1.81 12.85
C ASN A 176 22.58 -2.03 12.94
N PHE A 177 21.92 -2.13 11.78
CA PHE A 177 20.48 -2.36 11.70
C PHE A 177 20.07 -3.80 12.04
N GLU A 178 21.00 -4.76 12.08
CA GLU A 178 20.72 -6.16 12.44
C GLU A 178 20.58 -6.32 13.95
N GLU A 179 21.37 -5.56 14.72
CA GLU A 179 21.31 -5.51 16.18
C GLU A 179 20.37 -4.42 16.72
N ALA A 180 19.74 -3.63 15.84
CA ALA A 180 18.87 -2.53 16.24
C ALA A 180 17.56 -3.02 16.85
N ASN A 181 17.09 -2.32 17.88
CA ASN A 181 15.78 -2.57 18.50
C ASN A 181 14.75 -1.53 18.02
N ASP A 182 13.66 -2.00 17.41
CA ASP A 182 12.58 -1.17 16.85
C ASP A 182 11.29 -1.20 17.71
N GLU A 183 11.33 -1.97 18.80
CA GLU A 183 10.20 -2.29 19.67
C GLU A 183 10.53 -2.06 21.15
N TYR A 184 11.48 -1.16 21.45
CA TYR A 184 11.79 -0.77 22.81
C TYR A 184 10.57 -0.13 23.50
N GLY A 185 10.42 -0.41 24.79
CA GLY A 185 9.30 0.06 25.62
C GLY A 185 9.73 0.52 27.02
N HIS A 186 11.02 0.81 27.20
CA HIS A 186 11.56 1.39 28.43
C HIS A 186 11.66 2.91 28.32
N GLU A 187 12.03 3.56 29.43
CA GLU A 187 12.30 5.00 29.46
C GLU A 187 13.45 5.36 28.50
N VAL A 188 13.28 6.46 27.77
CA VAL A 188 14.25 6.96 26.81
C VAL A 188 14.61 8.42 27.15
N PRO A 189 15.86 8.84 26.90
CA PRO A 189 16.94 8.09 26.25
C PRO A 189 17.59 7.04 27.17
N ALA A 190 17.87 5.85 26.63
CA ALA A 190 18.66 4.85 27.33
C ALA A 190 20.14 5.22 27.33
N ALA A 191 20.81 5.01 28.47
CA ALA A 191 22.23 5.26 28.60
C ALA A 191 23.05 4.35 27.66
N GLY A 192 24.03 4.93 26.95
CA GLY A 192 24.89 4.19 26.01
C GLY A 192 24.19 3.77 24.72
N HIS A 193 23.07 4.42 24.37
CA HIS A 193 22.32 4.17 23.15
C HIS A 193 22.09 5.47 22.36
N PHE A 194 22.00 5.32 21.04
CA PHE A 194 21.57 6.36 20.12
C PHE A 194 20.41 5.89 19.26
N TYR A 195 19.66 6.85 18.73
CA TYR A 195 18.42 6.58 17.99
C TYR A 195 18.50 7.10 16.56
N MET A 196 18.07 6.30 15.60
CA MET A 196 18.02 6.68 14.19
C MET A 196 16.66 6.38 13.59
N GLY A 197 16.03 7.37 12.94
CA GLY A 197 14.75 7.17 12.29
C GLY A 197 14.89 6.76 10.83
N THR A 198 14.13 5.76 10.38
CA THR A 198 13.92 5.45 8.95
C THR A 198 12.46 5.63 8.54
N GLN A 199 12.25 5.95 7.27
CA GLN A 199 10.94 6.10 6.63
C GLN A 199 11.12 6.05 5.10
N CYS A 200 10.07 6.27 4.31
CA CYS A 200 10.26 6.46 2.87
C CYS A 200 11.10 7.72 2.59
N PHE A 201 12.16 7.57 1.79
CA PHE A 201 13.10 8.64 1.46
C PHE A 201 12.76 9.45 0.21
N HIS A 202 11.66 9.09 -0.48
CA HIS A 202 11.24 9.75 -1.73
C HIS A 202 12.40 9.92 -2.73
N CYS A 203 13.11 8.81 -2.98
CA CYS A 203 14.23 8.66 -3.91
C CYS A 203 14.02 9.40 -5.24
N ASP A 204 15.08 9.99 -5.76
CA ASP A 204 15.05 10.62 -7.08
C ASP A 204 15.13 9.61 -8.22
N ASP A 205 15.85 8.51 -8.01
CA ASP A 205 15.77 7.31 -8.84
C ASP A 205 15.08 6.15 -8.09
N PRO A 206 13.74 6.18 -7.96
CA PRO A 206 13.01 5.24 -7.10
C PRO A 206 12.86 3.85 -7.75
N PRO A 207 13.52 2.78 -7.24
CA PRO A 207 13.35 1.43 -7.78
C PRO A 207 11.90 0.95 -7.65
N CYS A 208 11.24 1.35 -6.56
CA CYS A 208 9.83 1.03 -6.30
C CYS A 208 8.84 1.57 -7.36
N VAL A 209 9.21 2.61 -8.13
CA VAL A 209 8.40 3.09 -9.26
C VAL A 209 8.62 2.24 -10.50
N LYS A 210 9.89 1.93 -10.81
CA LYS A 210 10.29 1.14 -11.98
C LYS A 210 9.64 -0.24 -12.02
N VAL A 211 9.46 -0.86 -10.85
CA VAL A 211 8.90 -2.22 -10.73
C VAL A 211 7.37 -2.30 -10.70
N CYS A 212 6.65 -1.17 -10.75
CA CYS A 212 5.19 -1.18 -10.65
C CYS A 212 4.55 -1.50 -12.02
N PRO A 213 3.97 -2.69 -12.23
CA PRO A 213 3.51 -3.12 -13.55
C PRO A 213 2.32 -2.29 -14.08
N VAL A 214 1.49 -1.75 -13.18
CA VAL A 214 0.30 -0.95 -13.51
C VAL A 214 0.54 0.56 -13.40
N GLN A 215 1.77 0.98 -13.06
CA GLN A 215 2.14 2.38 -12.86
C GLN A 215 1.25 3.11 -11.82
N ALA A 216 0.87 2.42 -10.74
CA ALA A 216 0.13 3.00 -9.62
C ALA A 216 0.99 3.92 -8.73
N THR A 217 2.30 3.97 -8.96
CA THR A 217 3.24 4.84 -8.24
C THR A 217 4.12 5.56 -9.25
N TRP A 218 4.38 6.85 -9.01
CA TRP A 218 5.20 7.70 -9.87
C TRP A 218 5.88 8.80 -9.05
N LYS A 219 6.85 9.51 -9.65
CA LYS A 219 7.48 10.70 -9.07
C LYS A 219 6.75 11.95 -9.59
N GLU A 220 6.31 12.82 -8.69
CA GLU A 220 5.77 14.14 -9.02
C GLU A 220 6.88 15.19 -9.13
N PRO A 221 6.64 16.33 -9.83
CA PRO A 221 7.62 17.40 -9.98
C PRO A 221 8.12 18.00 -8.66
N ASP A 222 7.33 17.89 -7.59
CA ASP A 222 7.73 18.33 -6.24
C ASP A 222 8.68 17.35 -5.51
N GLY A 223 9.16 16.33 -6.23
CA GLY A 223 10.11 15.33 -5.74
C GLY A 223 9.47 14.15 -5.01
N ARG A 224 8.15 14.18 -4.77
CA ARG A 224 7.48 13.09 -4.07
C ARG A 224 7.30 11.89 -4.99
N VAL A 225 7.74 10.73 -4.52
CA VAL A 225 7.14 9.47 -4.97
C VAL A 225 5.74 9.36 -4.38
N VAL A 226 4.71 9.08 -5.17
CA VAL A 226 3.32 8.93 -4.73
C VAL A 226 2.76 7.56 -5.05
N VAL A 227 1.64 7.20 -4.42
CA VAL A 227 0.88 5.97 -4.73
C VAL A 227 -0.57 6.36 -4.89
N ASP A 228 -1.19 5.95 -5.98
CA ASP A 228 -2.63 5.91 -6.07
C ASP A 228 -3.12 4.58 -5.49
N TYR A 229 -3.77 4.65 -4.32
CA TYR A 229 -4.30 3.46 -3.66
C TYR A 229 -5.44 2.81 -4.45
N ASP A 230 -6.15 3.53 -5.33
CA ASP A 230 -7.26 2.93 -6.08
C ASP A 230 -6.75 2.16 -7.29
N TRP A 231 -5.67 2.63 -7.91
CA TRP A 231 -4.99 2.00 -9.04
C TRP A 231 -4.03 0.88 -8.62
N CYS A 232 -3.63 0.84 -7.36
CA CYS A 232 -2.74 -0.19 -6.83
C CYS A 232 -3.41 -1.57 -6.82
N ILE A 233 -2.85 -2.53 -7.54
CA ILE A 233 -3.33 -3.92 -7.59
C ILE A 233 -2.75 -4.84 -6.50
N GLY A 234 -1.89 -4.30 -5.62
CA GLY A 234 -1.37 -5.09 -4.50
C GLY A 234 -0.34 -6.18 -4.82
N CYS A 235 0.37 -6.10 -5.95
CA CYS A 235 1.38 -7.11 -6.32
C CYS A 235 2.65 -7.11 -5.45
N ARG A 236 2.85 -6.09 -4.61
CA ARG A 236 3.95 -5.94 -3.63
C ARG A 236 5.37 -5.89 -4.18
N TYR A 237 5.60 -5.91 -5.49
CA TYR A 237 6.96 -5.75 -6.05
C TYR A 237 7.66 -4.48 -5.60
N CYS A 238 6.92 -3.37 -5.46
CA CYS A 238 7.48 -2.12 -4.95
C CYS A 238 7.94 -2.20 -3.49
N MET A 239 7.41 -3.15 -2.69
CA MET A 239 7.87 -3.44 -1.34
C MET A 239 9.22 -4.14 -1.37
N ALA A 240 9.34 -5.22 -2.17
CA ALA A 240 10.58 -5.97 -2.33
C ALA A 240 11.71 -5.12 -2.94
N ALA A 241 11.37 -4.21 -3.88
CA ALA A 241 12.36 -3.35 -4.53
C ALA A 241 12.84 -2.17 -3.67
N CYS A 242 12.23 -1.89 -2.52
CA CYS A 242 12.61 -0.75 -1.70
C CYS A 242 13.76 -1.13 -0.74
N PRO A 243 14.99 -0.59 -0.90
CA PRO A 243 16.13 -1.00 -0.07
C PRO A 243 16.08 -0.45 1.36
N TYR A 244 15.06 0.37 1.66
CA TYR A 244 14.87 1.06 2.94
C TYR A 244 13.66 0.53 3.71
N ASP A 245 12.95 -0.46 3.15
CA ASP A 245 11.67 -0.93 3.67
C ASP A 245 10.70 0.25 3.96
N GLY A 246 10.60 1.17 3.00
CA GLY A 246 9.78 2.37 3.08
C GLY A 246 8.32 2.17 2.65
N ARG A 247 7.89 0.91 2.45
CA ARG A 247 6.59 0.53 1.91
C ARG A 247 5.85 -0.37 2.90
N ARG A 248 4.54 -0.18 3.03
CA ARG A 248 3.67 -0.99 3.91
C ARG A 248 2.52 -1.56 3.08
N PHE A 249 2.07 -2.77 3.39
CA PHE A 249 0.97 -3.41 2.67
C PHE A 249 -0.21 -3.63 3.62
N ASN A 250 -1.42 -3.32 3.16
CA ASN A 250 -2.65 -3.60 3.89
C ASN A 250 -3.07 -5.06 3.69
N TRP A 251 -2.61 -5.94 4.59
CA TRP A 251 -2.95 -7.36 4.59
C TRP A 251 -4.43 -7.61 4.88
N GLY A 252 -4.95 -6.94 5.92
CA GLY A 252 -6.35 -6.92 6.29
C GLY A 252 -7.06 -5.65 5.81
N LYS A 253 -8.35 -5.54 6.16
CA LYS A 253 -9.11 -4.31 5.99
C LYS A 253 -8.67 -3.31 7.06
N PRO A 254 -8.10 -2.15 6.70
CA PRO A 254 -7.67 -1.16 7.69
C PRO A 254 -8.81 -0.71 8.60
N ILE A 255 -8.51 -0.63 9.90
CA ILE A 255 -9.40 -0.15 10.95
C ILE A 255 -8.80 1.11 11.55
N VAL A 256 -9.54 2.21 11.43
CA VAL A 256 -9.26 3.49 12.07
C VAL A 256 -10.55 3.89 12.80
N PRO A 257 -10.51 4.13 14.12
CA PRO A 257 -11.68 4.61 14.88
C PRO A 257 -12.22 5.91 14.26
N GLU A 258 -13.54 6.02 14.09
CA GLU A 258 -14.16 7.17 13.38
C GLU A 258 -13.87 8.50 14.08
N GLU A 259 -13.77 8.48 15.40
CA GLU A 259 -13.40 9.60 16.26
C GLU A 259 -11.96 10.08 16.04
N GLU A 260 -11.06 9.21 15.59
CA GLU A 260 -9.65 9.53 15.30
C GLU A 260 -9.42 9.88 13.83
N VAL A 261 -10.40 9.68 12.95
CA VAL A 261 -10.24 9.95 11.51
C VAL A 261 -9.97 11.42 11.28
N VAL A 262 -8.79 11.72 10.75
CA VAL A 262 -8.44 13.05 10.28
C VAL A 262 -9.30 13.37 9.06
N ARG A 263 -10.18 14.36 9.25
CA ARG A 263 -11.20 14.76 8.27
C ARG A 263 -10.64 15.57 7.11
N GLU A 264 -9.49 16.22 7.29
CA GLU A 264 -8.83 16.93 6.23
C GLU A 264 -7.86 16.01 5.49
N GLN A 265 -8.19 15.72 4.24
CA GLN A 265 -7.54 14.68 3.47
C GLN A 265 -6.99 15.17 2.14
N HIS A 266 -6.04 14.40 1.61
CA HIS A 266 -5.58 14.55 0.24
C HIS A 266 -5.71 13.22 -0.50
N TYR A 267 -6.10 13.26 -1.78
CA TYR A 267 -6.33 12.06 -2.59
C TYR A 267 -5.11 11.12 -2.63
N LEU A 268 -3.91 11.68 -2.86
CA LEU A 268 -2.61 10.96 -2.81
C LEU A 268 -1.94 10.96 -1.41
N GLY A 269 -2.69 11.26 -0.36
CA GLY A 269 -2.18 11.47 1.00
C GLY A 269 -2.83 10.54 2.02
N ASN A 270 -3.37 11.12 3.08
CA ASN A 270 -3.90 10.44 4.26
C ASN A 270 -5.33 9.88 4.14
N ARG A 271 -5.93 9.77 2.94
CA ARG A 271 -7.27 9.18 2.80
C ARG A 271 -7.32 7.75 3.34
N LEU A 272 -8.47 7.24 3.77
CA LEU A 272 -8.59 5.84 4.21
C LEU A 272 -8.33 4.86 3.06
N ARG A 273 -7.66 3.75 3.37
CA ARG A 273 -7.19 2.77 2.38
C ARG A 273 -8.06 1.53 2.39
N LYS A 274 -8.11 0.84 1.24
CA LYS A 274 -8.74 -0.47 1.10
C LYS A 274 -7.73 -1.58 1.41
N GLN A 275 -8.23 -2.77 1.71
CA GLN A 275 -7.38 -3.96 1.79
C GLN A 275 -6.66 -4.18 0.46
N GLY A 276 -5.45 -4.74 0.52
CA GLY A 276 -4.74 -5.18 -0.68
C GLY A 276 -3.94 -4.09 -1.40
N VAL A 277 -3.73 -2.91 -0.78
CA VAL A 277 -3.01 -1.81 -1.40
C VAL A 277 -1.73 -1.47 -0.65
N MET A 278 -0.78 -0.93 -1.40
CA MET A 278 0.50 -0.44 -0.87
C MET A 278 0.37 0.98 -0.35
N GLU A 279 1.10 1.23 0.72
CA GLU A 279 1.16 2.48 1.45
C GLU A 279 2.61 2.86 1.73
N LYS A 280 2.81 4.14 2.07
CA LYS A 280 4.11 4.68 2.49
C LYS A 280 3.96 6.11 3.02
N CYS A 281 5.00 6.60 3.67
CA CYS A 281 5.13 8.04 3.95
C CYS A 281 4.93 8.86 2.67
N THR A 282 4.13 9.91 2.76
CA THR A 282 3.75 10.82 1.67
C THR A 282 4.33 12.23 1.85
N PHE A 283 5.25 12.41 2.82
CA PHE A 283 5.61 13.72 3.37
C PHE A 283 4.38 14.53 3.81
N CYS A 284 3.32 13.87 4.29
CA CYS A 284 2.05 14.47 4.68
C CYS A 284 1.52 15.43 3.60
N THR A 285 1.26 14.95 2.39
CA THR A 285 0.80 15.75 1.23
C THR A 285 -0.33 16.73 1.56
N GLN A 286 -1.25 16.31 2.42
CA GLN A 286 -2.36 17.12 2.92
C GLN A 286 -1.95 18.37 3.72
N ARG A 287 -0.74 18.38 4.29
CA ARG A 287 -0.14 19.49 5.06
C ARG A 287 0.90 20.24 4.24
N SER A 288 1.91 19.54 3.77
CA SER A 288 3.08 20.17 3.14
C SER A 288 2.77 20.89 1.83
N ARG A 289 1.74 20.47 1.07
CA ARG A 289 1.31 21.25 -0.11
C ARG A 289 0.66 22.60 0.23
N LYS A 290 0.32 22.84 1.50
CA LYS A 290 -0.16 24.12 2.01
C LYS A 290 0.95 24.97 2.65
N GLY A 291 2.18 24.48 2.66
CA GLY A 291 3.30 25.15 3.33
C GLY A 291 3.45 24.77 4.80
N GLU A 292 2.71 23.80 5.31
CA GLU A 292 2.84 23.31 6.68
C GLU A 292 3.90 22.21 6.81
N ASN A 293 4.50 22.09 7.98
CA ASN A 293 5.38 20.96 8.27
C ASN A 293 4.61 19.62 8.33
N PRO A 294 5.22 18.51 7.86
CA PRO A 294 4.71 17.17 8.11
C PRO A 294 4.49 16.92 9.61
N ALA A 295 3.50 16.11 9.97
CA ALA A 295 3.15 15.87 11.37
C ALA A 295 4.34 15.36 12.20
N CYS A 296 5.17 14.49 11.63
CA CYS A 296 6.35 13.95 12.30
C CYS A 296 7.45 15.00 12.57
N VAL A 297 7.49 16.08 11.79
CA VAL A 297 8.41 17.21 12.00
C VAL A 297 7.84 18.12 13.09
N ALA A 298 6.55 18.44 12.99
CA ALA A 298 5.86 19.31 13.94
C ALA A 298 5.79 18.72 15.36
N SER A 299 5.70 17.39 15.51
CA SER A 299 5.62 16.73 16.81
C SER A 299 6.97 16.39 17.44
N CYS A 300 8.09 16.56 16.73
CA CYS A 300 9.39 16.12 17.23
C CYS A 300 9.90 17.05 18.35
N PRO A 301 9.96 16.59 19.63
CA PRO A 301 10.27 17.48 20.75
C PRO A 301 11.72 17.96 20.74
N THR A 302 12.65 17.18 20.16
CA THR A 302 14.08 17.54 20.09
C THR A 302 14.45 18.32 18.83
N GLY A 303 13.50 18.50 17.91
CA GLY A 303 13.78 19.13 16.61
C GLY A 303 14.73 18.33 15.72
N ALA A 304 14.87 17.02 15.97
CA ALA A 304 15.74 16.14 15.18
C ALA A 304 15.32 16.02 13.71
N ARG A 305 14.04 16.24 13.41
CA ARG A 305 13.46 16.12 12.08
C ARG A 305 13.35 17.49 11.42
N LYS A 306 13.86 17.61 10.20
CA LYS A 306 13.81 18.83 9.38
C LYS A 306 13.27 18.51 8.00
N PHE A 307 12.41 19.38 7.48
CA PHE A 307 11.77 19.22 6.19
C PHE A 307 11.67 20.58 5.51
N GLY A 308 11.84 20.62 4.19
CA GLY A 308 11.82 21.88 3.47
C GLY A 308 11.94 21.74 1.97
N ASN A 309 11.99 22.89 1.30
CA ASN A 309 12.20 23.00 -0.14
C ASN A 309 13.70 23.08 -0.44
N LEU A 310 14.25 22.07 -1.12
CA LEU A 310 15.65 22.00 -1.54
C LEU A 310 16.03 23.08 -2.57
N LEU A 311 15.05 23.65 -3.28
CA LEU A 311 15.29 24.74 -4.23
C LEU A 311 15.29 26.13 -3.57
N ASP A 312 14.86 26.21 -2.30
CA ASP A 312 14.89 27.44 -1.54
C ASP A 312 16.21 27.54 -0.76
N ALA A 313 17.04 28.51 -1.16
CA ALA A 313 18.34 28.77 -0.57
C ALA A 313 18.25 29.14 0.93
N THR A 314 17.11 29.69 1.36
CA THR A 314 16.88 30.13 2.75
C THR A 314 16.28 29.04 3.64
N SER A 315 15.99 27.85 3.09
CA SER A 315 15.37 26.78 3.84
C SER A 315 16.33 26.13 4.85
N ASP A 316 15.80 25.72 6.01
CA ASP A 316 16.52 24.97 7.05
C ASP A 316 17.31 23.78 6.46
N ILE A 317 16.69 23.04 5.54
CA ILE A 317 17.33 21.87 4.94
C ILE A 317 18.52 22.26 4.07
N ARG A 318 18.42 23.36 3.31
CA ARG A 318 19.52 23.82 2.48
C ARG A 318 20.70 24.26 3.34
N TRP A 319 20.42 25.02 4.41
CA TRP A 319 21.44 25.41 5.37
C TRP A 319 22.14 24.20 5.99
N ILE A 320 21.40 23.16 6.38
CA ILE A 320 21.98 21.91 6.93
C ILE A 320 22.91 21.24 5.91
N LEU A 321 22.46 21.10 4.66
CA LEU A 321 23.25 20.44 3.61
C LEU A 321 24.54 21.19 3.27
N GLU A 322 24.57 22.51 3.46
CA GLU A 322 25.75 23.35 3.20
C GLU A 322 26.70 23.46 4.39
N ASN A 323 26.18 23.41 5.63
CA ASN A 323 26.95 23.74 6.84
C ASN A 323 27.26 22.54 7.75
N LYS A 324 26.60 21.39 7.55
CA LYS A 324 26.77 20.20 8.38
C LYS A 324 27.38 19.05 7.59
N LYS A 325 28.01 18.12 8.31
CA LYS A 325 28.40 16.83 7.75
C LYS A 325 27.15 15.99 7.58
N VAL A 326 26.82 15.71 6.33
CA VAL A 326 25.64 14.93 5.96
C VAL A 326 26.03 13.66 5.25
N PHE A 327 25.22 12.62 5.40
CA PHE A 327 25.32 11.40 4.61
C PHE A 327 23.92 10.92 4.22
N ARG A 328 23.80 10.14 3.15
CA ARG A 328 22.58 9.40 2.84
C ARG A 328 22.77 7.92 3.14
N LEU A 329 21.68 7.26 3.50
CA LEU A 329 21.71 5.82 3.77
C LEU A 329 21.75 5.04 2.45
N LYS A 330 22.67 4.06 2.36
CA LYS A 330 22.88 3.19 1.19
C LYS A 330 23.14 3.96 -0.12
N GLU A 331 24.10 4.89 -0.11
CA GLU A 331 24.46 5.70 -1.29
C GLU A 331 24.96 4.84 -2.46
N GLU A 332 25.61 3.72 -2.18
CA GLU A 332 26.14 2.77 -3.15
C GLU A 332 25.07 2.19 -4.09
N LEU A 333 23.79 2.24 -3.71
CA LEU A 333 22.69 1.74 -4.52
C LEU A 333 22.19 2.73 -5.59
N GLY A 334 22.69 3.98 -5.59
CA GLY A 334 22.38 4.96 -6.63
C GLY A 334 20.90 5.38 -6.71
N THR A 335 20.13 5.25 -5.63
CA THR A 335 18.69 5.64 -5.64
C THR A 335 18.46 7.14 -5.43
N ASP A 336 19.51 7.89 -5.10
CA ASP A 336 19.47 9.32 -4.76
C ASP A 336 18.33 9.71 -3.80
N PRO A 337 18.36 9.19 -2.54
CA PRO A 337 17.34 9.49 -1.56
C PRO A 337 17.33 10.99 -1.22
N LYS A 338 16.12 11.58 -1.17
CA LYS A 338 15.90 12.97 -0.71
C LYS A 338 15.71 13.01 0.81
N PHE A 339 16.54 12.23 1.50
CA PHE A 339 16.55 12.05 2.93
C PHE A 339 18.00 11.97 3.39
N TRP A 340 18.44 12.95 4.17
CA TRP A 340 19.80 13.07 4.67
C TRP A 340 19.85 12.85 6.17
N TYR A 341 20.94 12.26 6.63
CA TYR A 341 21.28 12.15 8.05
C TYR A 341 22.44 13.08 8.35
N TYR A 342 22.44 13.69 9.53
CA TYR A 342 23.51 14.59 9.96
C TYR A 342 23.69 14.56 11.47
N THR A 343 24.84 15.07 11.92
CA THR A 343 25.16 15.28 13.33
C THR A 343 25.57 16.75 13.54
N ASP A 344 25.39 17.25 14.76
CA ASP A 344 25.74 18.64 15.08
C ASP A 344 27.23 18.93 15.21
#